data_AF-A0A087N4D5-F1
#
_entry.id   AF-A0A087N4D5-F1
#
_cell.length_a   1.000
_cell.length_b   1.000
_cell.length_c   1.000
_cell.angle_alpha   90.00
_cell.angle_beta   90.00
_cell.angle_gamma   90.00
#
_symmetry.space_group_name_H-M   'P 1'
#
loop_
_entity.id
_entity.type
_entity.pdbx_description
1 polymer ?
#
loop_
_entity_poly.entity_id
_entity_poly.type
_entity_poly.pdbx_seq_one_letter_code
_entity_poly.pdbx_strand_id
1 'polypeptide(L)'
;MLQVLEGHYITGYGDHATAKEIELLDGAKEQADMLLKDNELAQHYLQQVTALFYGFENPYGLELLSTVGWIMQMAPTKSKDKHFVVQAVQNWDERKRRIFSTEHIEKVWHYLMDEIRFM
;
A
#
# COMPACT_ATOMS: atom_id res chain seq x y z
N MET A 1 3.94 -9.15 -15.92
CA MET A 1 3.25 -7.84 -15.92
C MET A 1 4.26 -6.70 -15.97
N LEU A 2 5.18 -6.55 -15.01
CA LEU A 2 6.21 -5.49 -15.03
C LEU A 2 7.23 -5.63 -16.18
N GLN A 3 7.56 -6.86 -16.58
CA GLN A 3 8.47 -7.13 -17.71
C GLN A 3 8.04 -6.48 -19.03
N VAL A 4 6.74 -6.23 -19.23
CA VAL A 4 6.21 -5.57 -20.45
C VAL A 4 6.46 -4.06 -20.42
N LEU A 5 6.66 -3.48 -19.24
CA LEU A 5 6.90 -2.04 -19.07
C LEU A 5 8.41 -1.70 -19.13
N GLU A 6 9.28 -2.68 -18.90
CA GLU A 6 10.74 -2.51 -18.91
C GLU A 6 11.22 -2.00 -20.27
N GLY A 7 12.04 -0.95 -20.27
CA GLY A 7 12.60 -0.32 -21.47
C GLY A 7 11.60 0.56 -22.25
N HIS A 8 10.33 0.58 -21.85
CA HIS A 8 9.28 1.42 -22.47
C HIS A 8 8.80 2.53 -21.55
N TYR A 9 8.55 2.22 -20.28
CA TYR A 9 8.04 3.16 -19.28
C TYR A 9 8.85 3.14 -17.99
N ILE A 10 9.45 1.99 -17.67
CA ILE A 10 10.27 1.79 -16.48
C ILE A 10 11.62 1.18 -16.83
N THR A 11 12.57 1.28 -15.91
CA THR A 11 13.86 0.58 -15.95
C THR A 11 14.16 -0.05 -14.59
N GLY A 12 15.04 -1.04 -14.57
CA GLY A 12 15.55 -1.64 -13.33
C GLY A 12 14.89 -2.96 -12.93
N TYR A 13 13.83 -3.40 -13.62
CA TYR A 13 13.16 -4.69 -13.33
C TYR A 13 13.90 -5.89 -13.94
N GLY A 14 14.57 -5.72 -15.10
CA GLY A 14 15.14 -6.83 -15.88
C GLY A 14 16.58 -7.22 -15.55
N ASP A 15 17.30 -6.41 -14.77
CA ASP A 15 18.73 -6.56 -14.54
C ASP A 15 18.98 -7.53 -13.37
N HIS A 16 18.84 -8.84 -13.61
CA HIS A 16 18.93 -9.89 -12.58
C HIS A 16 20.28 -9.97 -11.83
N ALA A 17 21.30 -9.22 -12.27
CA ALA A 17 22.63 -9.19 -11.66
C ALA A 17 22.72 -8.24 -10.45
N THR A 18 21.83 -7.26 -10.34
CA THR A 18 21.80 -6.28 -9.24
C THR A 18 20.37 -5.83 -9.01
N ALA A 19 19.89 -5.92 -7.77
CA ALA A 19 18.60 -5.36 -7.39
C ALA A 19 18.66 -3.83 -7.56
N LYS A 20 18.24 -3.34 -8.73
CA LYS A 20 18.06 -1.92 -9.00
C LYS A 20 16.65 -1.52 -8.58
N GLU A 21 16.53 -0.32 -8.03
CA GLU A 21 15.22 0.28 -7.83
C GLU A 21 14.55 0.52 -9.18
N ILE A 22 13.22 0.35 -9.22
CA ILE A 22 12.45 0.62 -10.43
C ILE A 22 12.35 2.14 -10.58
N GLU A 23 12.78 2.66 -11.72
CA GLU A 23 12.69 4.08 -12.05
C GLU A 23 11.79 4.30 -13.26
N LEU A 24 11.14 5.47 -13.31
CA LEU A 24 10.38 5.91 -14.48
C LEU A 24 11.35 6.45 -15.55
N LEU A 25 11.08 6.10 -16.81
CA LEU A 25 11.75 6.75 -17.93
C LEU A 25 11.20 8.17 -18.17
N ASP A 26 12.02 9.04 -18.74
CA ASP A 26 11.63 10.41 -19.08
C ASP A 26 10.35 10.44 -19.94
N GLY A 27 9.39 11.27 -19.55
CA GLY A 27 8.11 11.40 -20.27
C GLY A 27 7.08 10.30 -19.97
N ALA A 28 7.45 9.23 -19.25
CA ALA A 28 6.54 8.11 -18.98
C ALA A 28 5.33 8.55 -18.13
N LYS A 29 5.56 9.44 -17.16
CA LYS A 29 4.51 10.00 -16.32
C LYS A 29 3.55 10.86 -17.14
N GLU A 30 4.08 11.76 -17.96
CA GLU A 30 3.28 12.66 -18.80
C GLU A 30 2.40 11.87 -19.78
N GLN A 31 2.94 10.79 -20.35
CA GLN A 31 2.18 9.89 -21.22
C GLN A 31 1.05 9.18 -20.46
N ALA A 32 1.31 8.71 -19.23
CA ALA A 32 0.29 8.10 -18.39
C ALA A 32 -0.81 9.09 -18.01
N ASP A 33 -0.44 10.33 -17.65
CA ASP A 33 -1.38 11.40 -17.31
C ASP A 33 -2.25 11.78 -18.53
N MET A 34 -1.68 11.84 -19.73
CA MET A 34 -2.44 12.08 -20.96
C MET A 34 -3.43 10.95 -21.25
N LEU A 35 -3.02 9.69 -21.05
CA LEU A 35 -3.90 8.53 -21.26
C LEU A 35 -5.07 8.51 -20.27
N LEU A 36 -4.83 8.91 -19.02
CA LEU A 36 -5.84 8.92 -17.96
C LEU A 36 -6.73 10.16 -17.98
N LYS A 37 -6.39 11.20 -18.75
CA LYS A 37 -7.04 12.52 -18.72
C LYS A 37 -8.57 12.47 -18.85
N ASP A 38 -9.08 11.64 -19.75
CA ASP A 38 -10.53 11.55 -20.05
C ASP A 38 -11.19 10.32 -19.39
N ASN A 39 -10.47 9.58 -18.55
CA ASN A 39 -10.99 8.42 -17.84
C ASN A 39 -11.23 8.75 -16.36
N GLU A 40 -12.41 9.31 -16.09
CA GLU A 40 -12.83 9.72 -14.74
C GLU A 40 -12.79 8.56 -13.74
N LEU A 41 -13.16 7.34 -14.17
CA LEU A 41 -13.15 6.16 -13.29
C LEU A 41 -11.73 5.78 -12.88
N ALA A 42 -10.79 5.78 -13.83
CA ALA A 42 -9.39 5.47 -13.54
C ALA A 42 -8.75 6.55 -12.65
N GLN A 43 -9.04 7.82 -12.91
CA GLN A 43 -8.58 8.91 -12.03
C GLN A 43 -9.15 8.79 -10.62
N HIS A 44 -10.42 8.42 -10.49
CA HIS A 44 -11.06 8.21 -9.20
C HIS A 44 -10.37 7.10 -8.39
N TYR A 45 -10.10 5.95 -9.01
CA TYR A 45 -9.37 4.87 -8.34
C TYR A 45 -7.93 5.24 -8.02
N LEU A 46 -7.25 5.96 -8.93
CA LEU A 46 -5.89 6.44 -8.67
C LEU A 46 -5.87 7.34 -7.44
N GLN A 47 -6.78 8.31 -7.35
CA GLN A 47 -6.90 9.19 -6.18
C GLN A 47 -7.19 8.42 -4.90
N GLN A 48 -8.11 7.45 -4.93
CA GLN A 48 -8.41 6.62 -3.76
C GLN A 48 -7.19 5.81 -3.29
N VAL A 49 -6.48 5.18 -4.22
CA VAL A 49 -5.31 4.35 -3.89
C VAL A 49 -4.16 5.24 -3.40
N THR A 50 -3.89 6.37 -4.07
CA THR A 50 -2.89 7.34 -3.62
C THR A 50 -3.21 7.88 -2.22
N ALA A 51 -4.48 8.20 -1.95
CA ALA A 51 -4.89 8.66 -0.63
C ALA A 51 -4.67 7.57 0.42
N LEU A 52 -4.97 6.30 0.12
CA LEU A 52 -4.88 5.16 1.04
C LEU A 52 -3.47 4.87 1.54
N PHE A 53 -2.43 5.04 0.72
CA PHE A 53 -1.06 4.72 1.14
C PHE A 53 -0.21 5.95 1.47
N TYR A 54 -0.78 7.15 1.43
CA TYR A 54 -0.07 8.39 1.69
C TYR A 54 0.55 8.39 3.10
N GLY A 55 1.86 8.58 3.19
CA GLY A 55 2.65 8.50 4.43
C GLY A 55 3.06 7.07 4.83
N PHE A 56 2.74 6.07 4.01
CA PHE A 56 3.07 4.65 4.21
C PHE A 56 3.80 4.03 3.01
N GLU A 57 4.43 4.83 2.15
CA GLU A 57 4.96 4.43 0.83
C GLU A 57 6.12 3.43 0.88
N ASN A 58 6.84 3.36 1.99
CA ASN A 58 7.98 2.45 2.12
C ASN A 58 7.53 0.99 2.36
N PRO A 59 8.39 -0.03 2.13
CA PRO A 59 8.02 -1.43 2.27
C PRO A 59 7.42 -1.78 3.64
N TYR A 60 7.92 -1.17 4.72
CA TYR A 60 7.41 -1.38 6.07
C TYR A 60 5.98 -0.84 6.24
N GLY A 61 5.75 0.40 5.79
CA GLY A 61 4.46 1.08 5.85
C GLY A 61 3.40 0.34 5.07
N LEU A 62 3.69 -0.03 3.82
CA LEU A 62 2.78 -0.79 2.97
C LEU A 62 2.46 -2.17 3.55
N GLU A 63 3.45 -2.87 4.10
CA GLU A 63 3.22 -4.17 4.72
C GLU A 63 2.33 -4.05 5.97
N LEU A 64 2.56 -3.05 6.80
CA LEU A 64 1.74 -2.79 7.98
C LEU A 64 0.30 -2.40 7.60
N LEU A 65 0.15 -1.44 6.68
CA LEU A 65 -1.13 -0.96 6.16
C LEU A 65 -1.96 -2.10 5.58
N SER A 66 -1.36 -2.93 4.72
CA SER A 66 -2.03 -4.08 4.12
C SER A 66 -2.41 -5.15 5.15
N THR A 67 -1.54 -5.43 6.13
CA THR A 67 -1.82 -6.40 7.20
C THR A 67 -3.00 -5.95 8.06
N VAL A 68 -2.99 -4.70 8.52
CA VAL A 68 -4.08 -4.14 9.35
C VAL A 68 -5.37 -4.05 8.55
N GLY A 69 -5.31 -3.52 7.32
CA GLY A 69 -6.47 -3.41 6.43
C GLY A 69 -7.13 -4.76 6.15
N TRP A 70 -6.33 -5.80 5.92
CA TRP A 70 -6.84 -7.16 5.74
C TRP A 70 -7.60 -7.66 6.98
N ILE A 71 -7.05 -7.47 8.18
CA ILE A 71 -7.71 -7.85 9.44
C ILE A 71 -9.03 -7.09 9.61
N MET A 72 -9.06 -5.80 9.26
CA MET A 72 -10.27 -4.97 9.32
C MET A 72 -11.35 -5.48 8.36
N GLN A 73 -10.99 -5.91 7.14
CA GLN A 73 -11.93 -6.50 6.19
C GLN A 73 -12.43 -7.89 6.59
N MET A 74 -11.56 -8.72 7.17
CA MET A 74 -11.91 -10.09 7.55
C MET A 74 -12.78 -10.15 8.81
N ALA A 75 -12.69 -9.15 9.69
CA ALA A 75 -13.41 -9.13 10.96
C ALA A 75 -14.01 -7.74 11.28
N PRO A 76 -14.85 -7.14 10.41
CA PRO A 76 -15.25 -5.74 10.48
C PRO A 76 -15.87 -5.38 11.84
N THR A 77 -16.79 -6.18 12.37
CA THR A 77 -17.40 -5.86 13.68
C THR A 77 -16.40 -5.88 14.82
N LYS A 78 -15.44 -6.83 14.83
CA LYS A 78 -14.43 -6.94 15.90
C LYS A 78 -13.34 -5.90 15.77
N SER A 79 -12.99 -5.55 14.54
CA SER A 79 -11.94 -4.59 14.22
C SER A 79 -12.29 -3.13 14.57
N LYS A 80 -13.52 -2.86 15.03
CA LYS A 80 -13.85 -1.62 15.74
C LYS A 80 -13.14 -1.50 17.10
N ASP A 81 -12.69 -2.61 17.67
CA ASP A 81 -11.84 -2.62 18.85
C ASP A 81 -10.36 -2.65 18.43
N LYS A 82 -9.65 -1.57 18.73
CA LYS A 82 -8.21 -1.44 18.49
C LYS A 82 -7.41 -2.57 19.14
N HIS A 83 -7.78 -3.02 20.34
CA HIS A 83 -7.06 -4.09 21.03
C HIS A 83 -7.16 -5.42 20.27
N PHE A 84 -8.32 -5.72 19.69
CA PHE A 84 -8.50 -6.89 18.83
C PHE A 84 -7.54 -6.85 17.63
N VAL A 85 -7.41 -5.70 16.96
CA VAL A 85 -6.54 -5.55 15.79
C VAL A 85 -5.07 -5.72 16.17
N VAL A 86 -4.62 -5.10 17.27
CA VAL A 86 -3.27 -5.31 17.80
C VAL A 86 -3.02 -6.79 18.07
N GLN A 87 -3.92 -7.47 18.79
CA GLN A 87 -3.79 -8.89 19.09
C GLN A 87 -3.77 -9.76 17.82
N ALA A 88 -4.59 -9.44 16.81
CA ALA A 88 -4.62 -10.16 15.55
C ALA A 88 -3.31 -10.02 14.77
N VAL A 89 -2.72 -8.82 14.71
CA VAL A 89 -1.41 -8.62 14.07
C VAL A 89 -0.32 -9.36 14.84
N GLN A 90 -0.29 -9.25 16.17
CA GLN A 90 0.71 -9.90 17.01
C GLN A 90 0.62 -11.43 16.96
N ASN A 91 -0.54 -11.99 16.62
CA ASN A 91 -0.74 -13.43 16.47
C ASN A 91 -0.64 -13.93 15.01
N TRP A 92 -0.32 -13.06 14.05
CA TRP A 92 -0.25 -13.43 12.64
C TRP A 92 0.89 -14.41 12.34
N ASP A 93 2.13 -13.98 12.58
CA ASP A 93 3.34 -14.80 12.50
C ASP A 93 4.46 -14.17 13.35
N GLU A 94 5.55 -14.92 13.57
CA GLU A 94 6.68 -14.47 14.39
C GLU A 94 7.39 -13.24 13.81
N ARG A 95 7.47 -13.12 12.48
CA ARG A 95 8.16 -12.00 11.83
C ARG A 95 7.39 -10.70 12.05
N LYS A 96 6.08 -10.68 11.77
CA LYS A 96 5.19 -9.53 11.92
C LYS A 96 5.11 -9.08 13.38
N ARG A 97 4.99 -10.04 14.31
CA ARG A 97 5.09 -9.78 15.76
C ARG A 97 6.36 -9.02 16.13
N ARG A 98 7.50 -9.39 15.54
CA ARG A 98 8.80 -8.77 15.83
C ARG A 98 8.96 -7.38 15.22
N ILE A 99 8.46 -7.16 14.00
CA ILE A 99 8.70 -5.91 13.26
C ILE A 99 7.61 -4.84 13.49
N PHE A 100 6.39 -5.23 13.84
CA PHE A 100 5.29 -4.30 14.05
C PHE A 100 5.12 -4.00 15.54
N SER A 101 5.50 -2.78 15.94
CA SER A 101 5.22 -2.30 17.30
C SER A 101 3.72 -2.07 17.47
N THR A 102 3.23 -2.22 18.70
CA THR A 102 1.84 -1.89 19.04
C THR A 102 1.50 -0.46 18.63
N GLU A 103 2.38 0.51 18.88
CA GLU A 103 2.18 1.91 18.51
C GLU A 103 1.96 2.10 17.00
N HIS A 104 2.75 1.44 16.15
CA HIS A 104 2.59 1.55 14.70
C HIS A 104 1.28 0.91 14.23
N ILE A 105 0.91 -0.24 14.79
CA ILE A 105 -0.37 -0.90 14.48
C ILE A 105 -1.54 0.02 14.83
N GLU A 106 -1.49 0.63 16.02
CA GLU A 106 -2.51 1.56 16.46
C GLU A 106 -2.58 2.80 15.57
N LYS A 107 -1.45 3.35 15.13
CA LYS A 107 -1.42 4.49 14.20
C LYS A 107 -2.13 4.16 12.87
N VAL A 108 -1.82 3.01 12.28
CA VAL A 108 -2.48 2.55 11.05
C VAL A 108 -3.97 2.28 11.26
N TRP A 109 -4.34 1.71 12.40
CA TRP A 109 -5.75 1.49 12.73
C TRP A 109 -6.55 2.81 12.80
N HIS A 110 -6.03 3.83 13.49
CA HIS A 110 -6.68 5.16 13.54
C HIS A 110 -6.78 5.77 12.14
N TYR A 111 -5.70 5.71 11.37
CA TYR A 111 -5.68 6.21 10.00
C TYR A 111 -6.76 5.54 9.12
N LEU A 112 -6.89 4.22 9.19
CA LEU A 112 -7.90 3.48 8.43
C LEU A 112 -9.34 3.74 8.91
N MET A 113 -9.56 3.91 10.22
CA MET A 113 -10.88 4.17 10.80
C MET A 113 -11.35 5.61 10.59
N ASP A 114 -10.47 6.58 10.84
CA ASP A 114 -10.85 7.99 10.99
C ASP A 114 -10.64 8.79 9.70
N GLU A 115 -9.51 8.56 9.01
CA GLU A 115 -9.13 9.34 7.82
C GLU A 115 -9.66 8.69 6.53
N ILE A 116 -9.39 7.40 6.34
CA ILE A 116 -9.81 6.67 5.14
C ILE A 116 -11.26 6.20 5.22
N ARG A 117 -11.79 6.00 6.43
CA ARG A 117 -13.13 5.39 6.66
C ARG A 117 -13.26 4.09 5.88
N PHE A 118 -12.32 3.20 6.11
CA PHE A 118 -12.18 1.92 5.43
C PHE A 118 -13.32 0.93 5.74
N MET A 119 -14.24 1.28 6.64
CA MET A 119 -15.31 0.46 7.19
C MET A 119 -16.66 1.19 7.26
#